data_AF-A0A7X9BRL3-F1
#
_entry.id   AF-A0A7X9BRL3-F1
#
_cell.length_a   1.000
_cell.length_b   1.000
_cell.length_c   1.000
_cell.angle_alpha   90.00
_cell.angle_beta   90.00
_cell.angle_gamma   90.00
#
_symmetry.space_group_name_H-M   'P 1'
#
loop_
_entity.id
_entity.type
_entity.pdbx_description
1 polymer ?
#
loop_
_entity_poly.entity_id
_entity_poly.type
_entity_poly.pdbx_seq_one_letter_code
_entity_poly.pdbx_strand_id
1 'polypeptide(L)'
;AVDWNLEGRYILERGDTFTIVDVDTGKQFRARMIGGYNHADIEPLTTADTNVMKSMFGTWKWSPRAVVVYHNGMNIAASLSGMPHGVDTIDNGVNGHFDLYLKNSTSHSTSTSKVYIQEHQNMVMKAAGH
;
A
#
# COMPACT_ATOMS: atom_id res chain seq x y z
N ALA A 1 -9.61 -1.90 -11.87
CA ALA A 1 -9.08 -1.67 -10.51
C ALA A 1 -10.24 -1.67 -9.52
N VAL A 2 -10.06 -2.29 -8.36
CA VAL A 2 -11.05 -2.43 -7.27
C VAL A 2 -11.29 -1.08 -6.60
N ASP A 3 -12.55 -0.69 -6.41
CA ASP A 3 -12.93 0.56 -5.74
C ASP A 3 -12.92 0.41 -4.21
N TRP A 4 -12.15 1.25 -3.50
CA TRP A 4 -12.04 1.20 -2.04
C TRP A 4 -13.38 1.35 -1.32
N ASN A 5 -14.27 2.21 -1.81
CA ASN A 5 -15.51 2.57 -1.13
C ASN A 5 -16.62 1.56 -1.34
N LEU A 6 -16.60 0.87 -2.48
CA LEU A 6 -17.64 -0.09 -2.84
C LEU A 6 -17.30 -1.51 -2.40
N GLU A 7 -16.03 -1.90 -2.52
CA GLU A 7 -15.61 -3.31 -2.41
C GLU A 7 -14.28 -3.47 -1.67
N GLY A 8 -13.28 -2.63 -1.95
CA GLY A 8 -11.91 -2.80 -1.45
C GLY A 8 -11.79 -2.89 0.06
N ARG A 9 -12.53 -2.06 0.81
CA ARG A 9 -12.57 -2.08 2.29
C ARG A 9 -13.15 -3.35 2.92
N TYR A 10 -13.82 -4.18 2.13
CA TYR A 10 -14.39 -5.47 2.54
C TYR A 10 -13.59 -6.65 1.97
N ILE A 11 -12.65 -6.38 1.05
CA ILE A 11 -11.74 -7.38 0.48
C ILE A 11 -10.42 -7.40 1.23
N LEU A 12 -9.92 -6.23 1.65
CA LEU A 12 -8.75 -6.09 2.50
C LEU A 12 -9.23 -5.60 3.86
N GLU A 13 -9.29 -6.50 4.84
CA GLU A 13 -9.78 -6.23 6.19
C GLU A 13 -8.63 -6.19 7.21
N ARG A 14 -8.88 -5.57 8.36
CA ARG A 14 -7.87 -5.50 9.43
C ARG A 14 -7.53 -6.90 9.91
N GLY A 15 -6.23 -7.18 10.01
CA GLY A 15 -5.72 -8.49 10.37
C GLY A 15 -5.30 -9.34 9.17
N ASP A 16 -5.75 -9.01 7.97
CA ASP A 16 -5.36 -9.72 6.77
C ASP A 16 -3.87 -9.62 6.51
N THR A 17 -3.31 -10.74 6.05
CA THR A 17 -1.95 -10.79 5.54
C THR A 17 -2.00 -11.13 4.06
N PHE A 18 -1.25 -10.38 3.26
CA PHE A 18 -1.21 -10.53 1.81
C PHE A 18 0.19 -10.28 1.26
N THR A 19 0.40 -10.71 0.02
CA THR A 19 1.64 -10.46 -0.71
C THR A 19 1.46 -9.22 -1.57
N ILE A 20 2.43 -8.32 -1.52
CA ILE A 20 2.51 -7.14 -2.39
C ILE A 20 3.64 -7.37 -3.38
N VAL A 21 3.37 -7.12 -4.66
CA VAL A 21 4.34 -7.22 -5.75
C VAL A 21 4.51 -5.87 -6.41
N ASP A 22 5.73 -5.38 -6.48
CA ASP A 22 6.07 -4.15 -7.19
C ASP A 22 6.00 -4.35 -8.71
N VAL A 23 5.26 -3.49 -9.41
CA VAL A 23 5.05 -3.62 -10.86
C VAL A 23 6.35 -3.42 -11.64
N ASP A 24 7.22 -2.52 -11.21
CA ASP A 24 8.42 -2.17 -11.97
C ASP A 24 9.57 -3.16 -11.78
N THR A 25 9.71 -3.72 -10.57
CA THR A 25 10.87 -4.56 -10.22
C THR A 25 10.52 -6.04 -10.05
N GLY A 26 9.24 -6.39 -9.93
CA GLY A 26 8.79 -7.74 -9.61
C GLY A 26 9.15 -8.20 -8.18
N LYS A 27 9.75 -7.32 -7.36
CA LYS A 27 10.04 -7.63 -5.96
C LYS A 27 8.75 -7.79 -5.19
N GLN A 28 8.75 -8.74 -4.25
CA GLN A 28 7.57 -9.06 -3.46
C GLN A 28 7.90 -9.14 -1.98
N PHE A 29 6.96 -8.70 -1.16
CA PHE A 29 7.04 -8.79 0.29
C PHE A 29 5.65 -9.05 0.87
N ARG A 30 5.59 -9.54 2.10
CA ARG A 30 4.33 -9.74 2.82
C ARG A 30 4.05 -8.56 3.72
N ALA A 31 2.79 -8.19 3.80
CA ALA A 31 2.31 -7.14 4.69
C ALA A 31 1.05 -7.58 5.41
N ARG A 32 0.80 -6.96 6.56
CA ARG A 32 -0.45 -7.08 7.31
C ARG A 32 -1.18 -5.75 7.27
N MET A 33 -2.48 -5.77 7.03
CA MET A 33 -3.32 -4.59 7.22
C MET A 33 -3.64 -4.41 8.70
N ILE A 34 -3.28 -3.24 9.23
CA ILE A 34 -3.42 -2.91 10.66
C ILE A 34 -4.53 -1.90 10.92
N GLY A 35 -4.85 -1.10 9.90
CA GLY A 35 -5.70 0.06 10.02
C GLY A 35 -6.27 0.44 8.66
N GLY A 36 -6.91 1.60 8.62
CA GLY A 36 -7.55 2.10 7.41
C GLY A 36 -9.00 2.49 7.60
N TYR A 37 -9.38 3.54 6.88
CA TYR A 37 -10.75 4.06 6.71
C TYR A 37 -10.94 4.59 5.28
N ASN A 38 -9.99 5.39 4.78
CA ASN A 38 -9.99 5.93 3.41
C ASN A 38 -9.05 5.18 2.45
N HIS A 39 -8.13 4.39 2.99
CA HIS A 39 -7.24 3.44 2.33
C HIS A 39 -6.81 2.39 3.36
N ALA A 40 -5.96 1.43 2.98
CA ALA A 40 -5.43 0.42 3.89
C ALA A 40 -4.09 0.87 4.50
N ASP A 41 -4.00 0.85 5.84
CA ASP A 41 -2.77 1.08 6.56
C ASP A 41 -2.08 -0.26 6.76
N ILE A 42 -0.86 -0.42 6.24
CA ILE A 42 -0.16 -1.70 6.23
C ILE A 42 1.21 -1.63 6.88
N GLU A 43 1.62 -2.75 7.45
CA GLU A 43 2.98 -2.96 7.96
C GLU A 43 3.62 -4.15 7.27
N PRO A 44 4.89 -4.07 6.83
CA PRO A 44 5.66 -5.25 6.46
C PRO A 44 5.64 -6.28 7.59
N LEU A 45 5.48 -7.56 7.24
CA LEU A 45 5.26 -8.60 8.25
C LEU A 45 6.52 -8.93 9.07
N THR A 46 7.70 -8.70 8.49
CA THR A 46 9.01 -8.98 9.10
C THR A 46 10.04 -7.93 8.70
N THR A 47 11.18 -7.89 9.40
CA THR A 47 12.33 -7.07 9.00
C THR A 47 12.86 -7.44 7.60
N ALA A 48 12.73 -8.69 7.19
CA ALA A 48 13.10 -9.12 5.84
C ALA A 48 12.17 -8.48 4.78
N ASP A 49 10.86 -8.48 5.04
CA ASP A 49 9.86 -7.81 4.19
C ASP A 49 10.11 -6.30 4.10
N THR A 50 10.41 -5.67 5.24
CA THR A 50 10.82 -4.25 5.30
C THR A 50 12.04 -3.99 4.41
N ASN A 51 13.06 -4.85 4.48
CA ASN A 51 14.27 -4.70 3.67
C ASN A 51 13.96 -4.83 2.16
N VAL A 52 13.07 -5.74 1.78
CA VAL A 52 12.61 -5.85 0.39
C VAL A 52 11.90 -4.57 -0.05
N MET A 53 10.93 -4.10 0.75
CA MET A 53 10.21 -2.85 0.48
C MET A 53 11.18 -1.66 0.37
N LYS A 54 12.12 -1.52 1.30
CA LYS A 54 13.15 -0.47 1.27
C LYS A 54 13.97 -0.51 -0.01
N SER A 55 14.31 -1.70 -0.48
CA SER A 55 15.06 -1.87 -1.72
C SER A 55 14.29 -1.50 -2.99
N MET A 56 12.95 -1.35 -2.92
CA MET A 56 12.12 -0.83 -4.02
C MET A 56 12.12 0.69 -4.07
N PHE A 57 12.18 1.34 -2.90
CA PHE A 57 12.17 2.81 -2.80
C PHE A 57 13.57 3.42 -2.78
N GLY A 58 14.59 2.65 -2.40
CA GLY A 58 15.96 3.08 -2.13
C GLY A 58 16.07 3.78 -0.77
N THR A 59 15.36 4.91 -0.64
CA THR A 59 15.14 5.63 0.61
C THR A 59 13.65 5.83 0.84
N TRP A 60 13.24 5.96 2.10
CA TRP A 60 11.85 6.24 2.43
C TRP A 60 11.41 7.61 1.88
N LYS A 61 10.31 7.64 1.15
CA LYS A 61 9.85 8.82 0.42
C LYS A 61 8.35 8.78 0.11
N TRP A 62 7.76 9.97 0.02
CA TRP A 62 6.38 10.19 -0.43
C TRP A 62 6.27 10.19 -1.96
N SER A 63 6.76 9.13 -2.61
CA SER A 63 6.63 8.95 -4.06
C SER A 63 6.02 7.57 -4.30
N PRO A 64 4.73 7.49 -4.65
CA PRO A 64 4.03 6.22 -4.69
C PRO A 64 4.53 5.32 -5.82
N ARG A 65 4.39 4.01 -5.62
CA ARG A 65 4.73 2.98 -6.61
C ARG A 65 3.50 2.17 -6.96
N ALA A 66 3.39 1.77 -8.23
CA ALA A 66 2.38 0.83 -8.69
C ALA A 66 2.71 -0.57 -8.16
N VAL A 67 1.73 -1.19 -7.49
CA VAL A 67 1.87 -2.53 -6.91
C VAL A 67 0.64 -3.38 -7.19
N VAL A 68 0.79 -4.70 -7.15
CA VAL A 68 -0.30 -5.67 -7.15
C VAL A 68 -0.37 -6.34 -5.79
N VAL A 69 -1.55 -6.33 -5.18
CA VAL A 69 -1.82 -7.10 -3.96
C VAL A 69 -2.41 -8.44 -4.34
N TYR A 70 -1.75 -9.53 -3.93
CA TYR A 70 -2.27 -10.87 -3.99
C TYR A 70 -2.91 -11.25 -2.66
N HIS A 71 -4.24 -11.38 -2.66
CA HIS A 71 -5.02 -11.69 -1.47
C HIS A 71 -6.15 -12.65 -1.83
N ASN A 72 -6.26 -13.78 -1.13
CA ASN A 72 -7.32 -14.79 -1.31
C ASN A 72 -7.57 -15.20 -2.78
N GLY A 73 -6.49 -15.38 -3.56
CA GLY A 73 -6.58 -15.77 -4.97
C GLY A 73 -6.86 -14.63 -5.95
N MET A 74 -7.06 -13.40 -5.46
CA MET A 74 -7.27 -12.20 -6.28
C MET A 74 -5.95 -11.44 -6.49
N ASN A 75 -5.79 -10.88 -7.68
CA ASN A 75 -4.78 -9.86 -7.96
C ASN A 75 -5.46 -8.49 -8.01
N ILE A 76 -5.07 -7.60 -7.11
CA ILE A 76 -5.70 -6.28 -6.92
C ILE A 76 -4.67 -5.21 -7.26
N ALA A 77 -4.96 -4.41 -8.29
CA ALA A 77 -4.16 -3.24 -8.64
C ALA A 77 -4.23 -2.17 -7.53
N ALA A 78 -3.08 -1.72 -7.06
CA ALA A 78 -2.94 -0.82 -5.93
C ALA A 78 -1.75 0.15 -6.12
N SER A 79 -1.63 1.08 -5.18
CA SER A 79 -0.52 2.02 -5.10
C SER A 79 0.03 2.06 -3.68
N LEU A 80 1.35 2.04 -3.53
CA LEU A 80 2.04 1.96 -2.24
C LEU A 80 2.89 3.20 -1.97
N SER A 81 2.71 3.83 -0.81
CA SER A 81 3.61 4.87 -0.32
C SER A 81 4.85 4.28 0.34
N GLY A 82 5.99 4.96 0.19
CA GLY A 82 7.28 4.51 0.73
C GLY A 82 7.72 5.24 1.99
N MET A 83 6.88 6.06 2.63
CA MET A 83 7.23 6.75 3.88
C MET A 83 6.45 6.13 5.05
N PRO A 84 7.13 5.54 6.05
CA PRO A 84 6.46 5.08 7.25
C PRO A 84 6.02 6.29 8.09
N HIS A 85 4.83 6.21 8.67
CA HIS A 85 4.27 7.28 9.51
C HIS A 85 3.16 6.75 10.42
N GLY A 86 2.66 7.61 11.30
CA GLY A 86 1.58 7.25 12.22
C GLY A 86 2.03 6.21 13.25
N VAL A 87 1.17 5.22 13.48
CA VAL A 87 1.36 4.17 14.48
C VAL A 87 1.91 2.88 13.86
N ASP A 88 2.55 2.07 14.69
CA ASP A 88 3.04 0.73 14.39
C ASP A 88 2.52 -0.32 15.38
N THR A 89 2.47 -1.57 14.93
CA THR A 89 2.03 -2.73 15.73
C THR A 89 2.93 -3.96 15.60
N ILE A 90 3.85 -3.96 14.63
CA ILE A 90 4.76 -5.07 14.34
C ILE A 90 6.21 -4.58 14.46
N ASP A 91 7.04 -5.30 15.22
CA ASP A 91 8.50 -5.10 15.19
C ASP A 91 9.10 -5.64 13.89
N ASN A 92 9.14 -4.77 12.87
CA ASN A 92 9.65 -5.06 11.53
C ASN A 92 10.82 -4.13 11.14
N GLY A 93 11.37 -3.39 12.10
CA GLY A 93 12.48 -2.46 11.87
C GLY A 93 12.12 -1.12 11.21
N VAL A 94 10.84 -0.75 11.14
CA VAL A 94 10.39 0.63 10.89
C VAL A 94 9.49 1.14 12.01
N ASN A 95 9.42 2.46 12.17
CA ASN A 95 8.50 3.12 13.08
C ASN A 95 7.36 3.71 12.27
N GLY A 96 6.17 3.13 12.39
CA GLY A 96 4.95 3.52 11.67
C GLY A 96 4.53 2.53 10.58
N HIS A 97 3.41 2.83 9.94
CA HIS A 97 2.84 2.06 8.83
C HIS A 97 2.97 2.80 7.50
N PHE A 98 2.57 2.13 6.44
CA PHE A 98 2.57 2.65 5.08
C PHE A 98 1.16 2.64 4.49
N ASP A 99 0.89 3.62 3.64
CA ASP A 99 -0.39 3.69 2.97
C ASP A 99 -0.41 2.81 1.70
N LEU A 100 -1.46 2.01 1.58
CA LEU A 100 -1.81 1.26 0.39
C LEU A 100 -3.16 1.76 -0.16
N TYR A 101 -3.13 2.42 -1.30
CA TYR A 101 -4.29 2.99 -1.97
C TYR A 101 -4.85 2.02 -3.02
N LEU A 102 -6.17 1.90 -3.05
CA LEU A 102 -6.92 1.32 -4.18
C LEU A 102 -7.58 2.46 -5.00
N LYS A 103 -8.39 2.09 -6.00
CA LYS A 103 -9.14 3.07 -6.78
C LYS A 103 -10.07 3.85 -5.87
N ASN A 104 -10.13 5.16 -6.04
CA ASN A 104 -10.97 6.08 -5.25
C ASN A 104 -10.68 6.09 -3.73
N SER A 105 -9.56 5.52 -3.30
CA SER A 105 -9.00 5.79 -1.96
C SER A 105 -8.64 7.27 -1.81
N THR A 106 -8.75 7.79 -0.60
CA THR A 106 -8.38 9.17 -0.25
C THR A 106 -7.45 9.20 0.96
N SER A 107 -6.88 10.37 1.26
CA SER A 107 -6.07 10.56 2.47
C SER A 107 -6.94 10.66 3.72
N HIS A 108 -6.36 10.30 4.87
CA HIS A 108 -6.94 10.60 6.18
C HIS A 108 -6.92 12.10 6.50
N SER A 109 -5.98 12.86 5.93
CA SER A 109 -5.87 14.30 6.15
C SER A 109 -6.51 15.08 5.00
N THR A 110 -7.32 16.09 5.36
CA THR A 110 -7.85 17.08 4.41
C THR A 110 -6.76 18.02 3.87
N SER A 111 -5.60 18.08 4.51
CA SER A 111 -4.46 18.89 4.07
C SER A 111 -3.59 18.20 3.02
N THR A 112 -3.82 16.90 2.75
CA THR A 112 -3.06 16.19 1.74
C THR A 112 -3.34 16.76 0.35
N SER A 113 -2.27 17.06 -0.38
CA SER A 113 -2.35 17.62 -1.73
C SER A 113 -3.18 16.74 -2.67
N LYS A 114 -4.06 17.37 -3.45
CA LYS A 114 -4.79 16.71 -4.54
C LYS A 114 -3.84 16.08 -5.57
N VAL A 115 -2.65 16.67 -5.76
CA VAL A 115 -1.62 16.12 -6.65
C VAL A 115 -1.13 14.77 -6.14
N TYR A 116 -0.83 14.66 -4.85
CA TYR A 116 -0.35 13.41 -4.25
C TYR A 116 -1.42 12.30 -4.30
N ILE A 117 -2.69 12.64 -4.05
CA ILE A 117 -3.81 11.69 -4.22
C ILE A 117 -3.91 11.24 -5.68
N GLN A 118 -3.73 12.16 -6.64
CA GLN A 118 -3.76 11.83 -8.06
C GLN A 118 -2.56 10.95 -8.48
N GLU A 119 -1.38 11.14 -7.92
CA GLU A 119 -0.22 10.27 -8.16
C GLU A 119 -0.52 8.81 -7.76
N HIS A 120 -1.17 8.61 -6.61
CA HIS A 120 -1.66 7.28 -6.21
C HIS A 120 -2.66 6.70 -7.21
N GLN A 121 -3.65 7.50 -7.65
CA GLN A 121 -4.62 7.02 -8.64
C GLN A 121 -3.94 6.65 -9.97
N ASN A 122 -2.93 7.40 -10.40
CA ASN A 122 -2.14 7.06 -11.59
C ASN A 122 -1.38 5.73 -11.41
N MET A 123 -0.82 5.48 -10.23
CA MET A 123 -0.13 4.22 -9.93
C MET A 123 -1.10 3.02 -9.86
N VAL A 124 -2.31 3.22 -9.32
CA VAL A 124 -3.38 2.20 -9.38
C VAL A 124 -3.73 1.86 -10.83
N MET A 125 -3.84 2.87 -11.71
CA MET A 125 -4.12 2.67 -13.12
C MET A 125 -2.98 1.95 -13.85
N LYS A 126 -1.73 2.34 -13.58
CA LYS A 126 -0.53 1.63 -14.08
C LYS A 126 -0.52 0.17 -13.66
N ALA A 127 -0.80 -0.13 -12.39
CA ALA A 127 -0.90 -1.49 -11.89
C ALA A 127 -2.05 -2.29 -12.53
N ALA A 128 -3.08 -1.61 -13.01
CA ALA A 128 -4.20 -2.20 -13.75
C ALA A 128 -3.94 -2.38 -15.26
N GLY A 129 -2.76 -1.97 -15.76
CA GLY A 129 -2.37 -2.12 -17.17
C GLY A 129 -2.76 -0.96 -18.08
N HIS A 130 -2.95 0.24 -17.53
CA HIS A 130 -3.24 1.48 -18.27
C HIS A 130 -2.03 2.42 -18.34
#